data_AF-A0AA88F0P0-F1
#
_entry.id   AF-A0AA88F0P0-F1
#
_cell.length_a   1.000
_cell.length_b   1.000
_cell.length_c   1.000
_cell.angle_alpha   90.00
_cell.angle_beta   90.00
_cell.angle_gamma   90.00
#
_symmetry.space_group_name_H-M   'P 1'
#
loop_
_entity.id
_entity.type
_entity.pdbx_description
1 polymer ?
#
loop_
_entity_poly.entity_id
_entity_poly.type
_entity_poly.pdbx_seq_one_letter_code
_entity_poly.pdbx_strand_id
1 'polypeptide(L)'
;MAKQPNVDDVQRDLLIRIRTEGVRAAYEASLAVCSDVNAPAPARATASATLFRVAGYFDKQDRYNEKEPHEMTAEEIAARIARLARRSATTATDDPDVFD
;
A
#
# COMPACT_ATOMS: atom_id res chain seq x y z
N MET A 1 -21.77 37.28 0.42
CA MET A 1 -22.29 35.93 0.73
C MET A 1 -21.28 34.92 0.21
N ALA A 2 -20.62 34.16 1.10
CA ALA A 2 -19.69 33.12 0.68
C ALA A 2 -20.45 32.02 -0.07
N LYS A 3 -19.98 31.67 -1.27
CA LYS A 3 -20.54 30.60 -2.10
C LYS A 3 -20.38 29.29 -1.33
N GLN A 4 -21.48 28.58 -1.07
CA GLN A 4 -21.43 27.29 -0.39
C GLN A 4 -20.51 26.33 -1.16
N PRO A 5 -19.60 25.62 -0.48
CA PRO A 5 -18.68 24.72 -1.14
C PRO A 5 -19.45 23.58 -1.81
N ASN A 6 -19.06 23.24 -3.04
CA ASN A 6 -19.61 22.12 -3.79
C ASN A 6 -19.23 20.80 -3.08
N VAL A 7 -20.15 19.84 -3.05
CA VAL A 7 -19.98 18.53 -2.39
C VAL A 7 -18.74 17.80 -2.93
N ASP A 8 -18.51 17.85 -4.24
CA ASP A 8 -17.36 17.19 -4.87
C ASP A 8 -16.02 17.75 -4.37
N ASP A 9 -15.96 19.06 -4.11
CA ASP A 9 -14.73 19.72 -3.65
C ASP A 9 -14.44 19.35 -2.19
N VAL A 10 -15.49 19.29 -1.36
CA VAL A 10 -15.39 18.81 0.03
C VAL A 10 -14.96 17.34 0.08
N GLN A 11 -15.50 16.50 -0.80
CA GLN A 11 -15.14 15.08 -0.84
C GLN A 11 -13.69 14.87 -1.26
N ARG A 12 -13.19 15.63 -2.25
CA ARG A 12 -11.77 15.57 -2.63
C ARG A 12 -10.84 16.01 -1.50
N ASP A 13 -11.17 17.12 -0.84
CA ASP A 13 -10.39 17.61 0.30
C ASP A 13 -10.36 16.57 1.44
N LEU A 14 -11.52 15.98 1.76
CA LEU A 14 -11.61 14.96 2.79
C LEU A 14 -10.78 13.72 2.44
N LEU A 15 -10.79 13.27 1.19
CA LEU A 15 -9.96 12.14 0.75
C LEU A 15 -8.46 12.44 0.88
N ILE A 16 -8.02 13.66 0.61
CA ILE A 16 -6.63 14.07 0.81
C ILE A 16 -6.29 13.97 2.29
N ARG A 17 -7.12 14.56 3.17
CA ARG A 17 -6.89 14.55 4.62
C ARG A 17 -6.93 13.16 5.22
N ILE A 18 -7.81 12.28 4.75
CA ILE A 18 -7.85 10.88 5.17
C ILE A 18 -6.52 10.19 4.80
N ARG A 19 -6.01 10.41 3.59
CA ARG A 19 -4.77 9.77 3.11
C ARG A 19 -3.51 10.31 3.80
N THR A 20 -3.53 11.53 4.32
CA THR A 20 -2.39 12.14 5.02
C THR A 20 -2.51 11.99 6.54
N GLU A 21 -3.46 12.69 7.15
CA GLU A 21 -3.68 12.75 8.60
C GLU A 21 -4.40 11.50 9.10
N GLY A 22 -5.42 11.05 8.37
CA GLY A 22 -6.26 9.92 8.77
C GLY A 22 -5.49 8.60 8.86
N VAL A 23 -4.61 8.33 7.89
CA VAL A 23 -3.76 7.13 7.90
C VAL A 23 -2.82 7.13 9.11
N ARG A 24 -2.22 8.28 9.43
CA ARG A 24 -1.34 8.41 10.60
C ARG A 24 -2.11 8.18 11.90
N ALA A 25 -3.26 8.81 12.07
CA ALA A 25 -4.09 8.63 13.25
C ALA A 25 -4.57 7.18 13.41
N ALA A 26 -4.96 6.52 12.30
CA ALA A 26 -5.35 5.12 12.31
C ALA A 26 -4.20 4.18 12.73
N TYR A 27 -2.98 4.47 12.27
CA TYR A 27 -1.78 3.75 12.68
C TYR A 27 -1.50 3.92 14.19
N GLU A 28 -1.48 5.16 14.68
CA GLU A 28 -1.23 5.47 16.09
C GLU A 28 -2.28 4.83 17.01
N ALA A 29 -3.56 4.87 16.64
CA ALA A 29 -4.63 4.20 17.37
C ALA A 29 -4.44 2.66 17.39
N SER A 30 -4.07 2.07 16.26
CA SER A 30 -3.79 0.63 16.19
C SER A 30 -2.61 0.24 17.06
N LEU A 31 -1.54 1.05 17.07
CA LEU A 31 -0.37 0.85 17.93
C LEU A 31 -0.75 0.90 19.41
N ALA A 32 -1.54 1.90 19.81
CA ALA A 32 -2.00 2.06 21.19
C ALA A 32 -2.77 0.82 21.67
N VAL A 33 -3.70 0.31 20.87
CA VAL A 33 -4.46 -0.92 21.17
C VAL A 33 -3.54 -2.14 21.30
N CYS A 34 -2.53 -2.28 20.45
CA CYS A 34 -1.57 -3.38 20.54
C CYS A 34 -0.74 -3.34 21.82
N SER A 35 -0.40 -2.14 22.30
CA SER A 35 0.40 -1.94 23.51
C SER A 35 -0.39 -1.99 24.81
N ASP A 36 -1.72 -1.86 24.75
CA ASP A 36 -2.58 -1.87 25.93
C ASP A 36 -2.82 -3.31 26.41
N VAL A 37 -2.31 -3.60 27.61
CA VAL A 37 -2.46 -4.91 28.27
C VAL A 37 -3.91 -5.17 28.70
N ASN A 38 -4.67 -4.10 28.96
CA ASN A 38 -6.08 -4.18 29.39
C ASN A 38 -7.05 -4.28 28.20
N ALA A 39 -6.58 -4.02 26.98
CA ALA A 39 -7.41 -4.13 25.80
C ALA A 39 -7.89 -5.59 25.60
N PRO A 40 -9.16 -5.82 25.23
CA PRO A 40 -9.68 -7.15 24.96
C PRO A 40 -8.82 -7.91 23.95
N ALA A 41 -8.56 -9.19 24.21
CA ALA A 41 -7.81 -10.07 23.30
C ALA A 41 -8.21 -9.98 21.81
N PRO A 42 -9.51 -9.96 21.43
CA PRO A 42 -9.90 -9.83 20.02
C PRO A 42 -9.54 -8.47 19.40
N ALA A 43 -9.56 -7.39 20.19
CA ALA A 43 -9.17 -6.07 19.72
C ALA A 43 -7.68 -6.01 19.42
N ARG A 44 -6.83 -6.53 20.33
CA ARG A 44 -5.39 -6.60 20.13
C ARG A 44 -5.00 -7.48 18.94
N ALA A 45 -5.65 -8.64 18.79
CA ALA A 45 -5.42 -9.54 17.67
C ALA A 45 -5.76 -8.86 16.33
N THR A 46 -6.89 -8.14 16.27
CA THR A 46 -7.33 -7.42 15.06
C THR A 46 -6.37 -6.29 14.71
N ALA A 47 -5.98 -5.46 15.68
CA ALA A 47 -5.02 -4.38 15.46
C ALA A 47 -3.66 -4.92 14.99
N SER A 48 -3.16 -5.97 15.63
CA SER A 48 -1.90 -6.63 15.27
C SER A 48 -1.95 -7.19 13.85
N ALA A 49 -3.03 -7.89 13.50
CA ALA A 49 -3.21 -8.46 12.17
C ALA A 49 -3.30 -7.38 11.08
N THR A 50 -3.96 -6.24 11.36
CA THR A 50 -4.02 -5.10 10.43
C THR A 50 -2.64 -4.51 10.18
N LEU A 51 -1.85 -4.27 11.24
CA LEU A 51 -0.48 -3.78 11.11
C LEU A 51 0.39 -4.73 10.28
N PHE A 52 0.28 -6.04 10.51
CA PHE A 52 1.03 -7.03 9.73
C PHE A 52 0.62 -7.10 8.26
N ARG A 53 -0.68 -6.92 7.93
CA ARG A 53 -1.13 -6.81 6.53
C ARG A 53 -0.55 -5.58 5.84
N VAL A 54 -0.66 -4.41 6.48
CA VAL A 54 -0.16 -3.15 5.90
C VAL A 54 1.36 -3.18 5.72
N ALA A 55 2.08 -3.83 6.64
CA ALA A 55 3.53 -4.04 6.52
C ALA A 55 3.92 -5.12 5.49
N GLY A 56 2.96 -5.77 4.83
CA GLY A 56 3.21 -6.79 3.81
C GLY A 56 3.65 -8.15 4.35
N TYR A 57 3.59 -8.40 5.67
CA TYR A 57 4.00 -9.68 6.25
C TYR A 57 3.06 -10.84 5.90
N PHE A 58 1.81 -10.54 5.54
CA PHE A 58 0.82 -11.55 5.12
C PHE A 58 0.70 -11.71 3.60
N ASP A 59 1.35 -10.86 2.79
CA ASP A 59 1.43 -11.05 1.34
C ASP A 59 2.45 -12.14 1.00
N LYS A 60 2.03 -13.39 1.20
CA LYS A 60 2.68 -14.59 0.64
C LYS A 60 2.06 -15.03 -0.69
N GLN A 61 1.30 -14.18 -1.36
CA GLN A 61 0.73 -14.43 -2.69
C GLN A 61 1.39 -13.41 -3.65
N ASP A 62 2.49 -13.72 -4.35
CA ASP A 62 2.41 -14.32 -5.68
C ASP A 62 3.77 -14.83 -6.21
N ARG A 63 4.83 -14.95 -5.39
CA ARG A 63 6.14 -15.33 -5.92
C ARG A 63 6.23 -16.76 -6.50
N TYR A 64 5.26 -17.63 -6.21
CA TYR A 64 5.24 -19.03 -6.67
C TYR A 64 4.22 -19.34 -7.77
N ASN A 65 3.43 -18.36 -8.23
CA ASN A 65 2.41 -18.55 -9.27
C ASN A 65 2.58 -17.58 -10.47
N GLU A 66 3.75 -16.96 -10.60
CA GLU A 66 4.09 -16.29 -11.84
C GLU A 66 4.34 -17.36 -12.90
N LYS A 67 3.37 -17.51 -13.83
CA LYS A 67 3.52 -18.34 -15.04
C LYS A 67 4.91 -18.15 -15.62
N GLU A 68 5.58 -19.22 -16.01
CA GLU A 68 6.83 -19.07 -16.74
C GLU A 68 6.55 -18.44 -18.12
N PRO A 69 7.51 -17.75 -18.75
CA PRO A 69 7.29 -17.07 -20.04
C PRO A 69 6.71 -17.98 -21.13
N HIS A 70 6.97 -19.28 -21.05
CA HIS A 70 6.47 -20.28 -22.00
C HIS A 70 5.02 -20.71 -21.72
N GLU A 71 4.48 -20.39 -20.55
CA GLU A 71 3.08 -20.65 -20.14
C GLU A 71 2.17 -19.43 -20.35
N MET A 72 2.75 -18.30 -20.75
CA MET A 72 2.04 -17.05 -20.99
C MET A 72 1.56 -16.93 -22.43
N THR A 73 0.38 -16.34 -22.63
CA THR A 73 -0.04 -15.90 -23.97
C THR A 73 0.78 -14.68 -24.44
N ALA A 74 0.77 -14.38 -25.73
CA ALA A 74 1.47 -13.22 -26.27
C ALA A 74 1.03 -11.88 -25.60
N GLU A 75 -0.25 -11.77 -25.25
CA GLU A 75 -0.82 -10.60 -24.56
C GLU A 75 -0.30 -10.49 -23.12
N GLU A 76 -0.23 -11.62 -22.41
CA GLU A 76 0.33 -11.69 -21.05
C GLU A 76 1.82 -11.33 -21.04
N ILE A 77 2.58 -11.79 -22.03
CA ILE A 77 4.01 -11.44 -22.20
C ILE A 77 4.16 -9.94 -22.43
N ALA A 78 3.37 -9.33 -23.32
CA ALA A 78 3.42 -7.90 -23.59
C ALA A 78 3.10 -7.06 -22.34
N ALA A 79 2.07 -7.45 -21.59
CA ALA A 79 1.72 -6.81 -20.32
C ALA A 79 2.85 -6.95 -19.27
N ARG A 80 3.52 -8.11 -19.23
CA ARG A 80 4.65 -8.36 -18.32
C ARG A 80 5.86 -7.51 -18.67
N ILE A 81 6.20 -7.37 -19.95
CA ILE A 81 7.26 -6.47 -20.42
C ILE A 81 6.96 -5.02 -20.02
N ALA A 82 5.73 -4.55 -20.23
CA ALA A 82 5.34 -3.19 -19.86
C ALA A 82 5.44 -2.94 -18.34
N ARG A 83 5.09 -3.93 -17.50
CA ARG A 83 5.24 -3.85 -16.04
C ARG A 83 6.70 -3.79 -15.62
N LEU A 84 7.56 -4.60 -16.23
CA LEU A 84 9.01 -4.63 -15.96
C LEU A 84 9.68 -3.32 -16.39
N ALA A 85 9.35 -2.79 -17.57
CA ALA A 85 9.86 -1.51 -18.05
C ALA A 85 9.50 -0.34 -17.13
N ARG A 86 8.28 -0.35 -16.56
CA ARG A 86 7.87 0.67 -15.59
C ARG A 86 8.66 0.57 -14.28
N ARG A 87 8.98 -0.65 -13.84
CA ARG A 87 9.75 -0.89 -12.61
C ARG A 87 11.22 -0.50 -12.76
N SER A 88 11.83 -0.79 -13.91
CA SER A 88 13.21 -0.37 -14.20
C SER A 88 13.32 1.15 -14.27
N ALA A 89 12.33 1.83 -14.86
CA ALA A 89 12.30 3.29 -14.90
C ALA A 89 12.26 3.96 -13.51
N THR A 90 11.58 3.34 -12.53
CA THR A 90 11.57 3.83 -11.14
C THR A 90 12.84 3.50 -10.35
N THR A 91 13.62 2.49 -10.75
CA THR A 91 14.84 2.06 -10.03
C THR A 91 16.08 2.84 -10.50
N ALA A 92 16.07 3.39 -11.73
CA ALA A 92 17.19 4.11 -12.31
C ALA A 92 17.52 5.47 -11.65
N THR A 93 16.75 5.91 -10.65
CA THR A 93 16.98 7.18 -9.94
C THR A 93 17.78 7.05 -8.64
N ASP A 94 18.12 5.84 -8.19
CA ASP A 94 18.67 5.58 -6.84
C ASP A 94 20.01 4.81 -6.83
N ASP A 95 20.81 4.87 -7.90
CA ASP A 95 22.13 4.21 -7.93
C ASP A 95 23.24 5.18 -8.43
N PRO A 96 24.00 5.84 -7.53
CA PRO A 96 25.25 6.48 -7.88
C PRO A 96 26.38 5.44 -7.80
N ASP A 97 27.04 5.19 -8.94
CA ASP A 97 28.32 4.46 -9.08
C ASP A 97 28.49 3.15 -8.29
N VAL A 98 28.07 2.03 -8.89
CA VAL A 98 28.44 0.67 -8.43
C VAL A 98 29.45 -0.02 -9.35
N PHE A 99 29.92 0.64 -10.42
CA PHE A 99 30.96 0.09 -11.30
C PHE A 99 32.01 1.15 -11.65
N ASP A 100 32.88 1.43 -10.69
CA ASP A 100 34.26 1.90 -10.92
C ASP A 100 35.19 0.68 -10.86
#